data_AF-A0A1F7ZZ31-F1
#
_entry.id   AF-A0A1F7ZZ31-F1
#
_cell.length_a   1.000
_cell.length_b   1.000
_cell.length_c   1.000
_cell.angle_alpha   90.00
_cell.angle_beta   90.00
_cell.angle_gamma   90.00
#
_symmetry.space_group_name_H-M   'P 1'
#
loop_
_entity.id
_entity.type
_entity.pdbx_description
1 polymer ?
#
loop_
_entity_poly.entity_id
_entity_poly.type
_entity_poly.pdbx_seq_one_letter_code
_entity_poly.pdbx_strand_id
1 'polypeptide(L)'
;MQLPKPFFGALAGAFISLQLLFLANMCYLYGTAYHDSIRFSMMKLLFIDYDQDVIGQSVMTAYDQLKSPSFPTIQRHSVDEYPTEQDVRNAVCKATAVSSAEAAREYNNSQALTYIWNGAKYSAYAQSVYSMLVQLVHGTAGAYDQMNGTTILSTANVSDPYIAKTVLNPISSSSIDLRPIAQGVRFYYNTVSMVMPILQQFFFLMALNGISAQFNIFSGLSLKQNIALRLAFSICHTFIASLCMSGYTWAFREDWNATSDQFGLTWMAIWLVMHLNFLIIDAATAFIPMQFMSFFMLTWIILNVSSSIGPFELSPGFYWLGYVFPAHELYEILLQIWTDGCNPHLYRALPILWSEWVVALGLSFLGMRKRTKPAVPVQATSQTAKEDMA
;
A
#
# COMPACT_ATOMS: atom_id res chain seq x y z
N MET A 1 -48.30 -19.05 -14.38
CA MET A 1 -47.02 -18.80 -15.09
C MET A 1 -46.04 -19.90 -14.69
N GLN A 2 -45.71 -20.84 -15.58
CA GLN A 2 -44.68 -21.84 -15.29
C GLN A 2 -43.33 -21.26 -15.71
N LEU A 3 -42.45 -21.01 -14.74
CA LEU A 3 -41.09 -20.53 -15.01
C LEU A 3 -40.31 -21.64 -15.72
N PRO A 4 -39.61 -21.33 -16.83
CA PRO A 4 -38.93 -22.35 -17.62
C PRO A 4 -37.79 -22.99 -16.81
N LYS A 5 -37.69 -24.32 -16.80
CA LYS A 5 -36.59 -25.07 -16.14
C LYS A 5 -35.17 -24.51 -16.39
N PRO A 6 -34.79 -24.04 -17.60
CA PRO A 6 -33.46 -23.42 -17.80
C PRO A 6 -33.24 -22.13 -17.01
N PHE A 7 -34.30 -21.40 -16.62
CA PHE A 7 -34.19 -20.21 -15.77
C PHE A 7 -33.69 -20.58 -14.38
N PHE A 8 -34.23 -21.64 -13.77
CA PHE A 8 -33.76 -22.12 -12.46
C PHE A 8 -32.33 -22.63 -12.52
N GLY A 9 -31.94 -23.32 -13.61
CA GLY A 9 -30.56 -23.76 -13.82
C GLY A 9 -29.57 -22.60 -13.92
N ALA A 10 -29.89 -21.58 -14.74
CA ALA A 10 -29.04 -20.39 -14.88
C ALA A 10 -28.95 -19.58 -13.59
N LEU A 11 -30.07 -19.41 -12.87
CA LEU A 11 -30.10 -18.69 -11.60
C LEU A 11 -29.32 -19.42 -10.51
N ALA A 12 -29.47 -20.75 -10.40
CA ALA A 12 -28.69 -21.57 -9.48
C ALA A 12 -27.19 -21.52 -9.81
N GLY A 13 -26.84 -21.57 -11.10
CA GLY A 13 -25.45 -21.42 -11.56
C GLY A 13 -24.86 -20.06 -11.17
N ALA A 14 -25.58 -18.96 -11.40
CA ALA A 14 -25.16 -17.62 -10.99
C ALA A 14 -25.03 -17.50 -9.47
N PHE A 15 -25.98 -18.07 -8.71
CA PHE A 15 -25.96 -18.09 -7.25
C PHE A 15 -24.70 -18.76 -6.72
N ILE A 16 -24.40 -19.98 -7.17
CA ILE A 16 -23.21 -20.72 -6.73
C ILE A 16 -21.93 -20.00 -7.16
N SER A 17 -21.88 -19.52 -8.41
CA SER A 17 -20.69 -18.85 -8.95
C SER A 17 -20.35 -17.58 -8.18
N LEU A 18 -21.36 -16.78 -7.81
CA LEU A 18 -21.13 -15.57 -7.00
C LEU A 18 -20.64 -15.93 -5.59
N GLN A 19 -21.22 -16.94 -4.94
CA GLN A 19 -20.76 -17.36 -3.60
C GLN A 19 -19.30 -17.82 -3.63
N LEU A 20 -18.92 -18.64 -4.63
CA LEU A 20 -17.54 -19.08 -4.81
C LEU A 20 -16.59 -17.92 -5.14
N LEU A 21 -17.03 -16.95 -5.95
CA LEU A 21 -16.25 -15.76 -6.26
C LEU A 21 -15.96 -14.93 -5.02
N PHE A 22 -16.99 -14.62 -4.22
CA PHE A 22 -16.82 -13.86 -2.98
C PHE A 22 -15.95 -14.62 -1.98
N LEU A 23 -16.18 -15.93 -1.83
CA LEU A 23 -15.37 -16.78 -0.97
C LEU A 23 -13.89 -16.76 -1.41
N ALA A 24 -13.59 -17.00 -2.68
CA ALA A 24 -12.22 -17.01 -3.19
C ALA A 24 -11.51 -15.66 -3.00
N ASN A 25 -12.19 -14.56 -3.33
CA ASN A 25 -11.63 -13.21 -3.17
C ASN A 25 -11.40 -12.85 -1.70
N MET A 26 -12.35 -13.17 -0.81
CA MET A 26 -12.17 -12.91 0.61
C MET A 26 -11.10 -13.82 1.21
N CYS A 27 -11.03 -15.10 0.84
CA CYS A 27 -9.93 -15.98 1.24
C CYS A 27 -8.57 -15.43 0.79
N TYR A 28 -8.48 -14.88 -0.42
CA TYR A 28 -7.27 -14.21 -0.89
C TYR A 28 -6.93 -12.99 -0.02
N LEU A 29 -7.89 -12.08 0.18
CA LEU A 29 -7.72 -10.86 0.97
C LEU A 29 -7.29 -11.16 2.41
N TYR A 30 -8.05 -12.00 3.12
CA TYR A 30 -7.73 -12.37 4.51
C TYR A 30 -6.44 -13.19 4.60
N GLY A 31 -6.15 -14.00 3.57
CA GLY A 31 -4.91 -14.76 3.49
C GLY A 31 -3.65 -13.88 3.44
N THR A 32 -3.73 -12.66 2.89
CA THR A 32 -2.60 -11.71 2.90
C THR A 32 -2.16 -11.33 4.32
N ALA A 33 -3.13 -11.15 5.23
CA ALA A 33 -2.89 -10.77 6.62
C ALA A 33 -2.84 -11.98 7.57
N TYR A 34 -3.02 -13.20 7.06
CA TYR A 34 -3.10 -14.38 7.90
C TYR A 34 -1.77 -14.64 8.61
N HIS A 35 -1.84 -14.64 9.95
CA HIS A 35 -0.69 -14.82 10.85
C HIS A 35 0.38 -13.73 10.72
N ASP A 36 0.01 -12.51 10.35
CA ASP A 36 0.94 -11.37 10.34
C ASP A 36 1.53 -11.07 11.74
N SER A 37 0.73 -11.24 12.80
CA SER A 37 1.11 -11.04 14.20
C SER A 37 2.25 -11.93 14.71
N ILE A 38 2.53 -13.06 14.04
CA ILE A 38 3.63 -13.99 14.40
C ILE A 38 4.81 -13.91 13.42
N ARG A 39 4.78 -12.97 12.47
CA ARG A 39 5.84 -12.76 11.47
C ARG A 39 6.56 -11.43 11.60
N PHE A 40 6.30 -10.69 12.68
CA PHE A 40 7.00 -9.44 12.96
C PHE A 40 8.52 -9.59 12.99
N SER A 41 9.05 -10.77 13.29
CA SER A 41 10.48 -11.10 13.15
C SER A 41 11.08 -10.86 11.75
N MET A 42 10.26 -10.80 10.69
CA MET A 42 10.73 -10.42 9.34
C MET A 42 10.99 -8.91 9.21
N MET A 43 10.40 -8.09 10.08
CA MET A 43 10.75 -6.68 10.18
C MET A 43 12.10 -6.54 10.86
N LYS A 44 12.93 -5.65 10.32
CA LYS A 44 14.27 -5.38 10.82
C LYS A 44 14.31 -4.01 11.50
N LEU A 45 14.80 -4.00 12.73
CA LEU A 45 15.11 -2.79 13.48
C LEU A 45 16.62 -2.59 13.46
N LEU A 46 17.09 -1.47 12.92
CA LEU A 46 18.48 -1.05 13.01
C LEU A 46 18.75 -0.57 14.44
N PHE A 47 19.77 -1.14 15.10
CA PHE A 47 20.21 -0.69 16.41
C PHE A 47 21.69 -0.29 16.33
N ILE A 48 21.97 0.93 16.77
CA ILE A 48 23.33 1.47 16.82
C ILE A 48 23.61 1.89 18.25
N ASP A 49 24.69 1.36 18.78
CA ASP A 49 25.15 1.57 20.15
C ASP A 49 26.33 2.54 20.13
N TYR A 50 26.05 3.83 20.37
CA TYR A 50 27.05 4.91 20.32
C TYR A 50 27.86 4.99 21.61
N ASP A 51 27.24 4.70 22.76
CA ASP A 51 27.91 4.73 24.06
C ASP A 51 28.77 3.48 24.31
N GLN A 52 28.45 2.35 23.66
CA GLN A 52 29.10 1.05 23.85
C GLN A 52 29.13 0.63 25.34
N ASP A 53 28.19 1.14 26.12
CA ASP A 53 28.17 1.07 27.57
C ASP A 53 27.01 0.17 28.05
N VAL A 54 26.73 0.21 29.35
CA VAL A 54 25.71 -0.64 30.01
C VAL A 54 24.31 -0.45 29.43
N ILE A 55 23.98 0.72 28.87
CA ILE A 55 22.67 0.97 28.24
C ILE A 55 22.51 0.10 27.00
N GLY A 56 23.50 0.08 26.08
CA GLY A 56 23.48 -0.79 24.91
C GLY A 56 23.39 -2.28 25.27
N GLN A 57 24.08 -2.70 26.33
CA GLN A 57 23.99 -4.09 26.86
C GLN A 57 22.61 -4.41 27.45
N SER A 58 21.99 -3.44 28.12
CA SER A 58 20.64 -3.55 28.68
C SER A 58 19.57 -3.70 27.59
N VAL A 59 19.73 -2.98 26.47
CA VAL A 59 18.84 -3.10 25.30
C VAL A 59 18.89 -4.50 24.72
N MET A 60 20.10 -5.04 24.53
CA MET A 60 20.28 -6.40 24.00
C MET A 60 19.75 -7.48 24.96
N THR A 61 19.91 -7.27 26.27
CA THR A 61 19.37 -8.20 27.28
C THR A 61 17.85 -8.18 27.31
N ALA A 62 17.24 -7.00 27.22
CA ALA A 62 15.79 -6.87 27.09
C ALA A 62 15.29 -7.50 25.78
N TYR A 63 16.02 -7.32 24.68
CA TYR A 63 15.72 -7.96 23.41
C TYR A 63 15.76 -9.48 23.51
N ASP A 64 16.76 -10.07 24.15
CA ASP A 64 16.85 -11.53 24.31
C ASP A 64 15.65 -12.12 25.09
N GLN A 65 15.06 -11.35 25.99
CA GLN A 65 13.84 -11.74 26.72
C GLN A 65 12.56 -11.59 25.87
N LEU A 66 12.51 -10.57 24.99
CA LEU A 66 11.35 -10.27 24.15
C LEU A 66 11.38 -10.96 22.78
N LYS A 67 12.53 -11.47 22.38
CA LYS A 67 12.78 -12.09 21.07
C LYS A 67 11.82 -13.24 20.86
N SER A 68 10.92 -13.05 19.90
CA SER A 68 9.92 -14.03 19.52
C SER A 68 9.57 -13.85 18.03
N PRO A 69 8.89 -14.81 17.39
CA PRO A 69 8.40 -14.63 16.02
C PRO A 69 7.51 -13.37 15.86
N SER A 70 6.84 -12.97 16.94
CA SER A 70 5.97 -11.80 17.04
C SER A 70 6.68 -10.48 17.37
N PHE A 71 8.01 -10.47 17.47
CA PHE A 71 8.79 -9.26 17.75
C PHE A 71 9.80 -8.98 16.62
N PRO A 72 9.97 -7.72 16.17
CA PRO A 72 10.94 -7.36 15.13
C PRO A 72 12.37 -7.80 15.44
N THR A 73 13.11 -8.20 14.42
CA THR A 73 14.50 -8.61 14.60
C THR A 73 15.40 -7.38 14.68
N ILE A 74 16.16 -7.26 15.78
CA ILE A 74 17.13 -6.19 15.94
C ILE A 74 18.43 -6.57 15.21
N GLN A 75 18.89 -5.70 14.33
CA GLN A 75 20.16 -5.79 13.60
C GLN A 75 21.13 -4.74 14.16
N ARG A 76 22.20 -5.21 14.79
CA ARG A 76 23.24 -4.34 15.35
C ARG A 76 24.20 -3.91 14.25
N HIS A 77 24.44 -2.61 14.13
CA HIS A 77 25.44 -2.04 13.25
C HIS A 77 26.45 -1.22 14.06
N SER A 78 27.67 -1.08 13.52
CA SER A 78 28.73 -0.29 14.15
C SER A 78 28.54 1.20 13.91
N VAL A 79 28.99 2.00 14.87
CA VAL A 79 29.06 3.47 14.76
C VAL A 79 29.87 3.91 13.53
N ASP A 80 30.88 3.13 13.12
CA ASP A 80 31.69 3.42 11.93
C ASP A 80 30.89 3.41 10.61
N GLU A 81 29.76 2.68 10.55
CA GLU A 81 28.89 2.61 9.37
C GLU A 81 27.85 3.73 9.37
N TYR A 82 27.49 4.24 10.55
CA TYR A 82 26.53 5.32 10.76
C TYR A 82 27.08 6.33 11.77
N PRO A 83 28.07 7.15 11.39
CA PRO A 83 28.73 8.06 12.33
C PRO A 83 27.87 9.27 12.72
N THR A 84 26.85 9.61 11.92
CA THR A 84 25.96 10.76 12.19
C THR A 84 24.49 10.37 12.23
N GLU A 85 23.69 11.14 12.98
CA GLU A 85 22.22 11.01 13.00
C GLU A 85 21.62 11.15 11.59
N GLN A 86 22.25 11.93 10.69
CA GLN A 86 21.81 12.08 9.31
C GLN A 86 22.01 10.80 8.49
N ASP A 87 23.07 10.03 8.77
CA ASP A 87 23.29 8.72 8.15
C ASP A 87 22.26 7.71 8.65
N VAL A 88 21.89 7.78 9.94
CA VAL A 88 20.77 7.00 10.50
C VAL A 88 19.44 7.41 9.85
N ARG A 89 19.17 8.70 9.66
CA ARG A 89 17.94 9.19 8.98
C ARG A 89 17.86 8.68 7.53
N ASN A 90 18.97 8.71 6.81
CA ASN A 90 19.07 8.16 5.44
C ASN A 90 18.88 6.63 5.43
N ALA A 91 19.37 5.94 6.45
CA ALA A 91 19.13 4.51 6.66
C ALA A 91 17.68 4.23 7.06
N VAL A 92 17.01 5.12 7.81
CA VAL A 92 15.61 4.99 8.25
C VAL A 92 14.62 5.16 7.10
N CYS A 93 14.98 5.97 6.10
CA CYS A 93 14.31 5.93 4.81
C CYS A 93 14.39 4.56 4.10
N LYS A 94 15.16 3.61 4.65
CA LYS A 94 15.26 2.21 4.21
C LYS A 94 14.94 1.17 5.31
N ALA A 95 15.02 1.48 6.61
CA ALA A 95 14.61 0.63 7.75
C ALA A 95 14.62 1.36 9.12
N THR A 96 13.61 1.14 9.98
CA THR A 96 13.46 1.68 11.35
C THR A 96 14.72 1.57 12.22
N ALA A 97 15.15 2.67 12.88
CA ALA A 97 16.38 2.70 13.68
C ALA A 97 16.18 3.17 15.14
N VAL A 98 17.03 2.68 16.04
CA VAL A 98 17.16 3.13 17.44
C VAL A 98 18.60 3.62 17.65
N SER A 99 18.76 4.84 18.17
CA SER A 99 20.02 5.54 18.42
C SER A 99 20.07 6.12 19.85
N SER A 100 21.23 6.07 20.52
CA SER A 100 21.54 6.83 21.76
C SER A 100 22.63 7.88 21.47
N ALA A 101 22.72 8.97 22.26
CA ALA A 101 23.76 10.02 22.14
C ALA A 101 24.22 10.56 23.53
N GLU A 102 25.45 11.10 23.62
CA GLU A 102 26.32 11.14 24.82
C GLU A 102 26.06 12.12 26.00
N ALA A 103 26.36 11.59 27.21
CA ALA A 103 27.01 12.10 28.44
C ALA A 103 26.83 13.54 29.02
N ALA A 104 25.95 13.60 30.03
CA ALA A 104 26.26 13.83 31.47
C ALA A 104 26.89 15.16 31.96
N ARG A 105 26.17 16.28 31.83
CA ARG A 105 26.03 17.29 32.91
C ARG A 105 24.60 17.79 33.14
N GLU A 106 23.66 17.47 32.23
CA GLU A 106 22.23 17.81 32.28
C GLU A 106 21.38 16.56 31.90
N TYR A 107 21.55 15.44 32.62
CA TYR A 107 20.95 14.15 32.21
C TYR A 107 19.41 14.22 32.11
N ASN A 108 18.90 14.07 30.89
CA ASN A 108 17.47 13.88 30.62
C ASN A 108 17.26 12.43 30.17
N ASN A 109 16.52 11.65 30.97
CA ASN A 109 16.29 10.23 30.72
C ASN A 109 15.62 9.93 29.35
N SER A 110 14.91 10.90 28.75
CA SER A 110 14.32 10.77 27.41
C SER A 110 15.34 10.75 26.26
N GLN A 111 16.60 11.13 26.53
CA GLN A 111 17.69 11.09 25.54
C GLN A 111 18.49 9.78 25.59
N ALA A 112 18.21 8.90 26.55
CA ALA A 112 18.90 7.62 26.70
C ALA A 112 18.64 6.68 25.51
N LEU A 113 17.41 6.69 24.97
CA LEU A 113 17.03 5.95 23.77
C LEU A 113 16.24 6.87 22.83
N THR A 114 16.64 6.95 21.58
CA THR A 114 15.91 7.67 20.53
C THR A 114 15.51 6.67 19.47
N TYR A 115 14.23 6.60 19.11
CA TYR A 115 13.79 5.78 17.97
C TYR A 115 13.36 6.69 16.83
N ILE A 116 13.95 6.43 15.66
CA ILE A 116 13.67 7.11 14.41
C ILE A 116 12.86 6.17 13.53
N TRP A 117 11.65 6.60 13.17
CA TRP A 117 10.69 5.80 12.43
C TRP A 117 9.92 6.65 11.42
N ASN A 118 9.27 5.99 10.47
CA ASN A 118 8.45 6.64 9.45
C ASN A 118 6.98 6.23 9.63
N GLY A 119 6.19 7.09 10.27
CA GLY A 119 4.78 6.84 10.55
C GLY A 119 3.87 6.84 9.31
N ALA A 120 4.37 7.31 8.16
CA ALA A 120 3.60 7.36 6.92
C ALA A 120 3.41 5.98 6.27
N LYS A 121 4.36 5.05 6.46
CA LYS A 121 4.36 3.73 5.80
C LYS A 121 3.51 2.74 6.61
N TYR A 122 2.42 2.24 6.00
CA TYR A 122 1.48 1.29 6.57
C TYR A 122 1.02 1.63 8.01
N SER A 123 0.21 2.67 8.15
CA SER A 123 -0.14 3.29 9.45
C SER A 123 -0.59 2.32 10.55
N ALA A 124 -1.32 1.24 10.19
CA ALA A 124 -1.75 0.23 11.15
C ALA A 124 -0.57 -0.58 11.72
N TYR A 125 0.35 -1.01 10.85
CA TYR A 125 1.55 -1.76 11.25
C TYR A 125 2.56 -0.87 11.97
N ALA A 126 2.71 0.38 11.55
CA ALA A 126 3.58 1.35 12.22
C ALA A 126 3.19 1.55 13.70
N GLN A 127 1.88 1.61 13.99
CA GLN A 127 1.39 1.70 15.37
C GLN A 127 1.72 0.45 16.21
N SER A 128 1.63 -0.74 15.61
CA SER A 128 2.02 -2.00 16.28
C SER A 128 3.51 -2.02 16.61
N VAL A 129 4.36 -1.63 15.65
CA VAL A 129 5.82 -1.54 15.85
C VAL A 129 6.17 -0.51 16.93
N TYR A 130 5.51 0.65 16.93
CA TYR A 130 5.69 1.66 17.98
C TYR A 130 5.40 1.08 19.37
N SER A 131 4.28 0.35 19.53
CA SER A 131 3.93 -0.31 20.80
C SER A 131 5.00 -1.31 21.24
N MET A 132 5.56 -2.09 20.30
CA MET A 132 6.64 -3.04 20.57
C MET A 132 7.94 -2.34 20.98
N LEU A 133 8.27 -1.19 20.38
CA LEU A 133 9.42 -0.38 20.79
C LEU A 133 9.28 0.17 22.21
N VAL A 134 8.08 0.64 22.58
CA VAL A 134 7.79 1.07 23.96
C VAL A 134 7.98 -0.09 24.95
N GLN A 135 7.54 -1.31 24.60
CA GLN A 135 7.79 -2.50 25.42
C GLN A 135 9.29 -2.81 25.57
N LEU A 136 10.08 -2.66 24.51
CA LEU A 136 11.53 -2.83 24.56
C LEU A 136 12.20 -1.81 25.48
N VAL A 137 11.77 -0.55 25.45
CA VAL A 137 12.28 0.51 26.34
C VAL A 137 11.99 0.16 27.80
N HIS A 138 10.76 -0.29 28.10
CA HIS A 138 10.41 -0.73 29.45
C HIS A 138 11.24 -1.95 29.90
N GLY A 139 11.45 -2.93 29.00
CA GLY A 139 12.32 -4.07 29.28
C GLY A 139 13.77 -3.65 29.51
N THR A 140 14.25 -2.66 28.76
CA THR A 140 15.62 -2.12 28.86
C THR A 140 15.84 -1.47 30.22
N ALA A 141 14.89 -0.65 30.69
CA ALA A 141 14.94 -0.06 32.03
C ALA A 141 15.03 -1.14 33.12
N GLY A 142 14.21 -2.20 33.02
CA GLY A 142 14.26 -3.32 33.96
C GLY A 142 15.58 -4.10 33.91
N ALA A 143 16.15 -4.31 32.72
CA ALA A 143 17.45 -4.96 32.57
C ALA A 143 18.60 -4.12 33.16
N TYR A 144 18.56 -2.80 32.95
CA TYR A 144 19.52 -1.86 33.51
C TYR A 144 19.49 -1.86 35.05
N ASP A 145 18.30 -1.86 35.65
CA ASP A 145 18.14 -1.92 37.09
C ASP A 145 18.74 -3.21 37.69
N GLN A 146 18.60 -4.33 36.98
CA GLN A 146 19.19 -5.61 37.38
C GLN A 146 20.73 -5.62 37.27
N MET A 147 21.29 -5.03 36.22
CA MET A 147 22.74 -5.03 35.97
C MET A 147 23.51 -4.02 36.83
N ASN A 148 22.97 -2.80 36.96
CA ASN A 148 23.71 -1.67 37.51
C ASN A 148 22.94 -0.89 38.58
N GLY A 149 21.60 -0.97 38.59
CA GLY A 149 20.76 -0.26 39.56
C GLY A 149 21.10 -0.57 41.01
N THR A 150 21.34 -1.84 41.36
CA THR A 150 21.68 -2.26 42.72
C THR A 150 23.04 -1.72 43.19
N THR A 151 24.04 -1.71 42.31
CA THR A 151 25.37 -1.16 42.57
C THR A 151 25.32 0.36 42.75
N ILE A 152 24.57 1.06 41.90
CA ILE A 152 24.39 2.52 41.95
C ILE A 152 23.62 2.92 43.20
N LEU A 153 22.56 2.21 43.58
CA LEU A 153 21.79 2.47 44.81
C LEU A 153 22.66 2.38 46.08
N SER A 154 23.67 1.52 46.10
CA SER A 154 24.58 1.36 47.24
C SER A 154 25.67 2.44 47.34
N THR A 155 25.93 3.16 46.24
CA THR A 155 27.05 4.12 46.11
C THR A 155 26.60 5.56 45.88
N ALA A 156 25.38 5.77 45.41
CA ALA A 156 24.84 7.08 45.06
C ALA A 156 24.28 7.83 46.29
N ASN A 157 24.53 9.15 46.35
CA ASN A 157 23.93 10.00 47.37
C ASN A 157 22.47 10.33 47.01
N VAL A 158 21.55 9.43 47.35
CA VAL A 158 20.09 9.57 47.15
C VAL A 158 19.43 10.70 47.95
N SER A 159 20.20 11.47 48.73
CA SER A 159 19.71 12.70 49.38
C SER A 159 19.58 13.88 48.40
N ASP A 160 20.26 13.81 47.24
CA ASP A 160 20.09 14.76 46.15
C ASP A 160 18.90 14.34 45.27
N PRO A 161 17.84 15.17 45.15
CA PRO A 161 16.65 14.84 44.37
C PRO A 161 16.92 14.61 42.87
N TYR A 162 17.99 15.20 42.31
CA TYR A 162 18.36 14.98 40.90
C TYR A 162 19.02 13.62 40.71
N ILE A 163 19.87 13.20 41.65
CA ILE A 163 20.49 11.86 41.65
C ILE A 163 19.40 10.80 41.90
N ALA A 164 18.51 11.03 42.87
CA ALA A 164 17.40 10.13 43.14
C ALA A 164 16.49 9.93 41.93
N LYS A 165 16.18 11.00 41.17
CA LYS A 165 15.37 10.92 39.96
C LYS A 165 16.05 10.12 38.84
N THR A 166 17.36 10.29 38.66
CA THR A 166 18.15 9.53 37.68
C THR A 166 18.26 8.05 38.04
N VAL A 167 18.31 7.72 39.34
CA VAL A 167 18.35 6.33 39.81
C VAL A 167 16.98 5.65 39.73
N LEU A 168 15.89 6.37 40.01
CA LEU A 168 14.52 5.81 40.01
C LEU A 168 13.89 5.71 38.62
N ASN A 169 14.36 6.51 37.66
CA ASN A 169 13.88 6.47 36.28
C ASN A 169 15.05 6.68 35.30
N PRO A 170 15.96 5.68 35.21
CA PRO A 170 17.22 5.83 34.51
C PRO A 170 17.02 5.92 33.01
N ILE A 171 16.11 5.13 32.43
CA ILE A 171 15.97 5.01 30.98
C ILE A 171 14.54 5.38 30.57
N SER A 172 14.44 6.38 29.71
CA SER A 172 13.24 6.69 28.95
C SER A 172 13.60 6.79 27.46
N SER A 173 12.61 7.08 26.62
CA SER A 173 12.84 7.18 25.17
C SER A 173 12.18 8.39 24.56
N SER A 174 12.77 8.89 23.48
CA SER A 174 12.21 9.92 22.62
C SER A 174 11.91 9.35 21.23
N SER A 175 10.79 9.78 20.65
CA SER A 175 10.43 9.47 19.25
C SER A 175 10.90 10.59 18.34
N ILE A 176 11.46 10.21 17.20
CA ILE A 176 11.52 11.08 16.03
C ILE A 176 10.75 10.39 14.91
N ASP A 177 9.51 10.83 14.67
CA ASP A 177 8.81 10.49 13.44
C ASP A 177 9.34 11.40 12.33
N LEU A 178 9.95 10.80 11.30
CA LEU A 178 10.53 11.55 10.18
C LEU A 178 9.46 12.38 9.46
N ARG A 179 8.24 11.84 9.35
CA ARG A 179 7.11 12.49 8.66
C ARG A 179 5.79 12.08 9.32
N PRO A 180 5.38 12.77 10.40
CA PRO A 180 4.13 12.48 11.06
C PRO A 180 2.95 12.80 10.15
N ILE A 181 2.23 11.75 9.76
CA ILE A 181 0.90 11.86 9.16
C ILE A 181 -0.10 11.48 10.26
N ALA A 182 -0.49 12.45 11.10
CA ALA A 182 -1.38 12.24 12.23
C ALA A 182 -2.88 12.29 11.88
N GLN A 183 -3.21 12.46 10.59
CA GLN A 183 -4.57 12.61 10.13
C GLN A 183 -5.44 11.39 10.41
N GLY A 184 -6.69 11.61 10.80
CA GLY A 184 -7.68 10.54 10.94
C GLY A 184 -7.95 9.79 9.62
N VAL A 185 -7.85 10.50 8.49
CA VAL A 185 -8.11 9.94 7.15
C VAL A 185 -6.99 9.07 6.59
N ARG A 186 -5.83 8.99 7.25
CA ARG A 186 -4.64 8.27 6.72
C ARG A 186 -4.90 6.79 6.42
N PHE A 187 -5.82 6.15 7.16
CA PHE A 187 -6.15 4.74 6.95
C PHE A 187 -6.86 4.50 5.60
N TYR A 188 -7.52 5.52 5.03
CA TYR A 188 -8.17 5.41 3.73
C TYR A 188 -7.14 5.33 2.60
N TYR A 189 -5.97 5.95 2.77
CA TYR A 189 -5.00 6.13 1.68
C TYR A 189 -4.48 4.82 1.10
N ASN A 190 -4.29 3.80 1.93
CA ASN A 190 -3.81 2.49 1.50
C ASN A 190 -4.94 1.45 1.35
N THR A 191 -6.20 1.85 1.59
CA THR A 191 -7.38 0.98 1.51
C THR A 191 -8.39 1.50 0.48
N VAL A 192 -9.41 2.25 0.92
CA VAL A 192 -10.52 2.72 0.08
C VAL A 192 -10.01 3.63 -1.04
N SER A 193 -9.01 4.47 -0.78
CA SER A 193 -8.42 5.34 -1.82
C SER A 193 -7.77 4.54 -2.95
N MET A 194 -7.34 3.30 -2.72
CA MET A 194 -6.79 2.43 -3.79
C MET A 194 -7.88 1.77 -4.63
N VAL A 195 -9.12 1.68 -4.12
CA VAL A 195 -10.29 1.22 -4.88
C VAL A 195 -10.78 2.26 -5.87
N MET A 196 -10.77 3.54 -5.48
CA MET A 196 -11.39 4.63 -6.23
C MET A 196 -10.84 4.82 -7.66
N PRO A 197 -9.51 4.71 -7.91
CA PRO A 197 -8.93 4.72 -9.26
C PRO A 197 -9.46 3.64 -10.18
N ILE A 198 -10.07 2.58 -9.67
CA ILE A 198 -10.61 1.46 -10.44
C ILE A 198 -12.12 1.67 -10.67
N LEU A 199 -12.87 1.91 -9.59
CA LEU A 199 -14.33 2.02 -9.64
C LEU A 199 -14.81 3.19 -10.49
N GLN A 200 -14.17 4.36 -10.36
CA GLN A 200 -14.56 5.55 -11.14
C GLN A 200 -14.43 5.28 -12.64
N GLN A 201 -13.34 4.63 -13.04
CA GLN A 201 -13.06 4.32 -14.45
C GLN A 201 -14.04 3.29 -14.99
N PHE A 202 -14.39 2.28 -14.19
CA PHE A 202 -15.40 1.31 -14.56
C PHE A 202 -16.77 1.95 -14.85
N PHE A 203 -17.27 2.80 -13.95
CA PHE A 203 -18.57 3.44 -14.15
C PHE A 203 -18.58 4.37 -15.37
N PHE A 204 -17.52 5.15 -15.56
CA PHE A 204 -17.44 6.00 -16.73
C PHE A 204 -17.31 5.21 -18.03
N LEU A 205 -16.55 4.10 -18.06
CA LEU A 205 -16.47 3.22 -19.22
C LEU A 205 -17.80 2.56 -19.57
N MET A 206 -18.58 2.16 -18.56
CA MET A 206 -19.93 1.63 -18.76
C MET A 206 -20.84 2.68 -19.42
N ALA A 207 -20.82 3.92 -18.93
CA ALA A 207 -21.55 5.03 -19.53
C ALA A 207 -21.08 5.31 -20.97
N LEU A 208 -19.77 5.39 -21.19
CA LEU A 208 -19.17 5.63 -22.50
C LEU A 208 -19.57 4.55 -23.51
N ASN A 209 -19.53 3.27 -23.10
CA ASN A 209 -19.93 2.14 -23.94
C ASN A 209 -21.43 2.16 -24.26
N GLY A 210 -22.28 2.42 -23.26
CA GLY A 210 -23.73 2.52 -23.44
C GLY A 210 -24.12 3.66 -24.39
N ILE A 211 -23.57 4.86 -24.18
CA ILE A 211 -23.82 6.03 -25.03
C ILE A 211 -23.28 5.79 -26.45
N SER A 212 -22.06 5.26 -26.58
CA SER A 212 -21.47 4.99 -27.91
C SER A 212 -22.29 3.98 -28.72
N ALA A 213 -22.92 3.01 -28.05
CA ALA A 213 -23.84 2.07 -28.69
C ALA A 213 -25.16 2.74 -29.12
N GLN A 214 -25.75 3.60 -28.28
CA GLN A 214 -26.98 4.32 -28.63
C GLN A 214 -26.81 5.24 -29.84
N PHE A 215 -25.67 5.93 -29.94
CA PHE A 215 -25.37 6.84 -31.05
C PHE A 215 -24.70 6.13 -32.25
N ASN A 216 -24.58 4.80 -32.24
CA ASN A 216 -23.95 4.01 -33.31
C ASN A 216 -22.54 4.52 -33.71
N ILE A 217 -21.79 5.06 -32.74
CA ILE A 217 -20.47 5.67 -32.98
C ILE A 217 -19.48 4.61 -33.51
N PHE A 218 -19.61 3.37 -33.05
CA PHE A 218 -18.76 2.26 -33.47
C PHE A 218 -18.90 1.89 -34.96
N SER A 219 -20.08 2.11 -35.57
CA SER A 219 -20.33 1.86 -36.99
C SER A 219 -20.24 3.11 -37.86
N GLY A 220 -20.42 4.30 -37.28
CA GLY A 220 -20.42 5.58 -38.00
C GLY A 220 -19.04 6.20 -38.23
N LEU A 221 -18.04 5.84 -37.41
CA LEU A 221 -16.68 6.41 -37.50
C LEU A 221 -15.66 5.39 -37.98
N SER A 222 -14.63 5.87 -38.68
CA SER A 222 -13.46 5.04 -39.02
C SER A 222 -12.76 4.55 -37.76
N LEU A 223 -12.06 3.41 -37.84
CA LEU A 223 -11.31 2.83 -36.71
C LEU A 223 -10.35 3.86 -36.06
N LYS A 224 -9.66 4.67 -36.87
CA LYS A 224 -8.72 5.69 -36.38
C LYS A 224 -9.43 6.79 -35.58
N GLN A 225 -10.57 7.27 -36.07
CA GLN A 225 -11.38 8.29 -35.38
C GLN A 225 -11.96 7.75 -34.08
N ASN A 226 -12.45 6.51 -34.09
CA ASN A 226 -12.95 5.82 -32.90
C ASN A 226 -11.87 5.67 -31.83
N ILE A 227 -10.66 5.26 -32.22
CA ILE A 227 -9.52 5.17 -31.30
C ILE A 227 -9.14 6.55 -30.76
N ALA A 228 -9.00 7.56 -31.62
CA ALA A 228 -8.63 8.90 -31.21
C ALA A 228 -9.64 9.53 -30.24
N LEU A 229 -10.94 9.40 -30.54
CA LEU A 229 -12.03 9.88 -29.69
C LEU A 229 -11.99 9.22 -28.31
N ARG A 230 -11.82 7.89 -28.29
CA ARG A 230 -11.78 7.12 -27.05
C ARG A 230 -10.55 7.44 -26.20
N LEU A 231 -9.39 7.60 -26.83
CA LEU A 231 -8.17 8.01 -26.15
C LEU A 231 -8.32 9.43 -25.58
N ALA A 232 -8.90 10.37 -26.34
CA ALA A 232 -9.16 11.72 -25.86
C ALA A 232 -10.07 11.73 -24.62
N PHE A 233 -11.20 11.01 -24.66
CA PHE A 233 -12.08 10.89 -23.49
C PHE A 233 -11.39 10.20 -22.31
N SER A 234 -10.58 9.17 -22.55
CA SER A 234 -9.84 8.48 -21.50
C SER A 234 -8.87 9.42 -20.79
N ILE A 235 -8.08 10.21 -21.53
CA ILE A 235 -7.12 11.16 -20.97
C ILE A 235 -7.86 12.25 -20.22
N CYS A 236 -8.85 12.91 -20.84
CA CYS A 236 -9.58 14.02 -20.21
C CYS A 236 -10.30 13.58 -18.93
N HIS A 237 -11.00 12.45 -18.97
CA HIS A 237 -11.74 11.96 -17.80
C HIS A 237 -10.79 11.56 -16.67
N THR A 238 -9.75 10.78 -16.95
CA THR A 238 -8.79 10.32 -15.94
C THR A 238 -8.00 11.49 -15.35
N PHE A 239 -7.69 12.52 -16.14
CA PHE A 239 -6.99 13.73 -15.70
C PHE A 239 -7.83 14.57 -14.74
N ILE A 240 -9.12 14.75 -15.03
CA ILE A 240 -10.03 15.46 -14.12
C ILE A 240 -10.35 14.61 -12.88
N ALA A 241 -10.60 13.31 -13.05
CA ALA A 241 -10.91 12.41 -11.93
C ALA A 241 -9.76 12.32 -10.93
N SER A 242 -8.51 12.24 -11.42
CA SER A 242 -7.30 12.26 -10.58
C SER A 242 -7.09 13.60 -9.88
N LEU A 243 -7.47 14.71 -10.52
CA LEU A 243 -7.45 16.02 -9.89
C LEU A 243 -8.48 16.11 -8.75
N CYS A 244 -9.70 15.62 -8.96
CA CYS A 244 -10.72 15.53 -7.90
C CYS A 244 -10.23 14.65 -6.75
N MET A 245 -9.56 13.54 -7.07
CA MET A 245 -9.02 12.63 -6.07
C MET A 245 -7.93 13.29 -5.21
N SER A 246 -6.97 13.92 -5.87
CA SER A 246 -5.89 14.65 -5.21
C SER A 246 -6.44 15.84 -4.43
N GLY A 247 -7.48 16.49 -4.96
CA GLY A 247 -8.17 17.62 -4.36
C GLY A 247 -8.82 17.29 -3.03
N TYR A 248 -9.52 16.15 -2.90
CA TYR A 248 -10.07 15.76 -1.60
C TYR A 248 -8.97 15.36 -0.61
N THR A 249 -7.92 14.65 -1.06
CA THR A 249 -6.77 14.32 -0.21
C THR A 249 -6.11 15.58 0.33
N TRP A 250 -6.01 16.61 -0.51
CA TRP A 250 -5.48 17.92 -0.14
C TRP A 250 -6.43 18.73 0.76
N ALA A 251 -7.73 18.67 0.53
CA ALA A 251 -8.72 19.40 1.32
C ALA A 251 -8.83 18.86 2.75
N PHE A 252 -8.73 17.54 2.92
CA PHE A 252 -8.77 16.85 4.21
C PHE A 252 -7.37 16.58 4.78
N ARG A 253 -6.40 17.46 4.49
CA ARG A 253 -5.03 17.27 4.96
C ARG A 253 -4.80 17.62 6.44
N GLU A 254 -5.77 18.20 7.14
CA GLU A 254 -5.64 18.61 8.54
C GLU A 254 -4.30 19.34 8.79
N ASP A 255 -3.49 18.88 9.76
CA ASP A 255 -2.18 19.47 10.12
C ASP A 255 -1.00 18.98 9.25
N TRP A 256 -1.26 18.23 8.18
CA TRP A 256 -0.21 17.70 7.32
C TRP A 256 0.39 18.81 6.45
N ASN A 257 1.67 19.06 6.68
CA ASN A 257 2.45 20.08 5.99
C ASN A 257 2.90 19.63 4.59
N ALA A 258 1.94 19.23 3.74
CA ALA A 258 2.20 18.88 2.36
C ALA A 258 2.46 20.13 1.50
N THR A 259 3.45 20.09 0.62
CA THR A 259 3.82 21.23 -0.25
C THR A 259 3.00 21.22 -1.56
N SER A 260 2.93 22.37 -2.25
CA SER A 260 2.27 22.46 -3.56
C SER A 260 2.90 21.54 -4.60
N ASP A 261 4.20 21.30 -4.50
CA ASP A 261 4.93 20.42 -5.42
C ASP A 261 4.52 18.96 -5.19
N GLN A 262 4.37 18.55 -3.93
CA GLN A 262 3.84 17.23 -3.57
C GLN A 262 2.41 17.03 -4.06
N PHE A 263 1.58 18.09 -4.08
CA PHE A 263 0.24 18.03 -4.67
C PHE A 263 0.29 17.73 -6.17
N GLY A 264 1.12 18.46 -6.93
CA GLY A 264 1.29 18.25 -8.37
C GLY A 264 1.79 16.84 -8.70
N LEU A 265 2.77 16.34 -7.93
CA LEU A 265 3.29 14.97 -8.08
C LEU A 265 2.24 13.91 -7.72
N THR A 266 1.49 14.11 -6.63
CA THR A 266 0.39 13.23 -6.21
C THR A 266 -0.65 13.12 -7.32
N TRP A 267 -1.01 14.26 -7.92
CA TRP A 267 -1.96 14.30 -9.03
C TRP A 267 -1.47 13.51 -10.24
N MET A 268 -0.24 13.72 -10.68
CA MET A 268 0.32 13.01 -11.83
C MET A 268 0.46 11.50 -11.59
N ALA A 269 0.83 11.09 -10.36
CA ALA A 269 0.90 9.68 -9.97
C ALA A 269 -0.48 9.00 -10.01
N ILE A 270 -1.50 9.63 -9.43
CA ILE A 270 -2.87 9.13 -9.46
C ILE A 270 -3.41 9.10 -10.90
N TRP A 271 -3.11 10.13 -11.70
CA TRP A 271 -3.50 10.19 -13.10
C TRP A 271 -2.96 9.00 -13.90
N LEU A 272 -1.67 8.69 -13.76
CA LEU A 272 -1.04 7.57 -14.47
C LEU A 272 -1.77 6.26 -14.18
N VAL A 273 -2.07 5.99 -12.90
CA VAL A 273 -2.71 4.74 -12.47
C VAL A 273 -4.20 4.70 -12.82
N MET A 274 -4.89 5.84 -12.76
CA MET A 274 -6.27 5.95 -13.25
C MET A 274 -6.35 5.69 -14.75
N HIS A 275 -5.41 6.24 -15.53
CA HIS A 275 -5.36 6.03 -16.96
C HIS A 275 -5.03 4.58 -17.32
N LEU A 276 -4.07 3.98 -16.61
CA LEU A 276 -3.76 2.56 -16.73
C LEU A 276 -5.00 1.69 -16.47
N ASN A 277 -5.69 1.91 -15.34
CA ASN A 277 -6.91 1.17 -15.01
C ASN A 277 -8.02 1.38 -16.04
N PHE A 278 -8.18 2.59 -16.57
CA PHE A 278 -9.10 2.85 -17.67
C PHE A 278 -8.77 1.95 -18.88
N LEU A 279 -7.50 1.90 -19.31
CA LEU A 279 -7.10 1.08 -20.47
C LEU A 279 -7.31 -0.43 -20.22
N ILE A 280 -7.00 -0.92 -19.02
CA ILE A 280 -7.22 -2.32 -18.63
C ILE A 280 -8.71 -2.68 -18.66
N ILE A 281 -9.56 -1.86 -18.03
CA ILE A 281 -11.00 -2.09 -17.99
C ILE A 281 -11.61 -1.92 -19.39
N ASP A 282 -11.08 -1.02 -20.20
CA ASP A 282 -11.51 -0.86 -21.59
C ASP A 282 -11.22 -2.10 -22.43
N ALA A 283 -10.01 -2.66 -22.31
CA ALA A 283 -9.68 -3.94 -22.92
C ALA A 283 -10.60 -5.06 -22.39
N ALA A 284 -10.78 -5.14 -21.08
CA ALA A 284 -11.65 -6.14 -20.45
C ALA A 284 -13.09 -6.06 -20.99
N THR A 285 -13.67 -4.87 -21.12
CA THR A 285 -15.02 -4.67 -21.67
C THR A 285 -15.13 -5.00 -23.17
N ALA A 286 -14.02 -5.10 -23.90
CA ALA A 286 -14.02 -5.60 -25.27
C ALA A 286 -13.92 -7.14 -25.37
N PHE A 287 -13.21 -7.78 -24.44
CA PHE A 287 -12.94 -9.22 -24.50
C PHE A 287 -13.90 -10.05 -23.65
N ILE A 288 -14.32 -9.54 -22.51
CA ILE A 288 -15.17 -10.23 -21.54
C ILE A 288 -16.64 -9.88 -21.82
N PRO A 289 -17.54 -10.87 -21.92
CA PRO A 289 -18.98 -10.61 -22.02
C PRO A 289 -19.49 -9.81 -20.81
N MET A 290 -20.41 -8.88 -21.04
CA MET A 290 -20.91 -7.96 -20.00
C MET A 290 -21.42 -8.68 -18.74
N GLN A 291 -22.00 -9.86 -18.90
CA GLN A 291 -22.54 -10.70 -17.81
C GLN A 291 -21.46 -11.14 -16.80
N PHE A 292 -20.20 -11.27 -17.24
CA PHE A 292 -19.07 -11.69 -16.40
C PHE A 292 -18.21 -10.51 -15.93
N MET A 293 -18.56 -9.28 -16.30
CA MET A 293 -17.77 -8.10 -15.96
C MET A 293 -17.66 -7.90 -14.44
N SER A 294 -18.73 -8.15 -13.70
CA SER A 294 -18.72 -8.06 -12.24
C SER A 294 -17.74 -9.05 -11.58
N PHE A 295 -17.52 -10.22 -12.19
CA PHE A 295 -16.56 -11.22 -11.70
C PHE A 295 -15.13 -10.73 -11.85
N PHE A 296 -14.82 -10.16 -13.03
CA PHE A 296 -13.53 -9.55 -13.31
C PHE A 296 -13.28 -8.34 -12.40
N MET A 297 -14.24 -7.42 -12.31
CA MET A 297 -14.09 -6.18 -11.54
C MET A 297 -13.90 -6.45 -10.06
N LEU A 298 -14.69 -7.34 -9.45
CA LEU A 298 -14.52 -7.69 -8.04
C LEU A 298 -13.13 -8.25 -7.79
N THR A 299 -12.68 -9.18 -8.62
CA THR A 299 -11.37 -9.81 -8.48
C THR A 299 -10.24 -8.80 -8.67
N TRP A 300 -10.33 -7.96 -9.70
CA TRP A 300 -9.34 -6.93 -9.97
C TRP A 300 -9.21 -5.92 -8.83
N ILE A 301 -10.33 -5.49 -8.24
CA ILE A 301 -10.34 -4.58 -7.09
C ILE A 301 -9.70 -5.24 -5.87
N ILE A 302 -10.09 -6.47 -5.53
CA ILE A 302 -9.59 -7.14 -4.34
C ILE A 302 -8.08 -7.40 -4.44
N LEU A 303 -7.60 -7.83 -5.61
CA LEU A 303 -6.16 -8.00 -5.86
C LEU A 303 -5.39 -6.68 -5.67
N ASN A 304 -5.87 -5.58 -6.25
CA ASN A 304 -5.24 -4.27 -6.09
C ASN A 304 -5.23 -3.78 -4.64
N VAL A 305 -6.37 -3.84 -3.94
CA VAL A 305 -6.43 -3.35 -2.54
C VAL A 305 -5.59 -4.21 -1.61
N SER A 306 -5.65 -5.53 -1.77
CA SER A 306 -4.84 -6.44 -0.95
C SER A 306 -3.33 -6.19 -1.07
N SER A 307 -2.88 -5.65 -2.20
CA SER A 307 -1.48 -5.32 -2.48
C SER A 307 -1.00 -4.04 -1.78
N SER A 308 -1.92 -3.18 -1.32
CA SER A 308 -1.59 -1.90 -0.66
C SER A 308 -1.89 -1.87 0.83
N ILE A 309 -2.63 -2.85 1.37
CA ILE A 309 -3.05 -2.84 2.79
C ILE A 309 -1.88 -2.98 3.76
N GLY A 310 -0.88 -3.81 3.44
CA GLY A 310 0.17 -4.15 4.38
C GLY A 310 1.52 -4.45 3.73
N PRO A 311 2.59 -4.49 4.53
CA PRO A 311 3.93 -4.84 4.07
C PRO A 311 3.97 -6.30 3.62
N PHE A 312 4.53 -6.56 2.44
CA PHE A 312 4.63 -7.92 1.92
C PHE A 312 5.58 -8.80 2.72
N GLU A 313 6.52 -8.21 3.46
CA GLU A 313 7.41 -8.93 4.36
C GLU A 313 6.66 -9.68 5.46
N LEU A 314 5.42 -9.29 5.79
CA LEU A 314 4.57 -10.02 6.73
C LEU A 314 3.63 -11.03 6.06
N SER A 315 3.43 -10.92 4.75
CA SER A 315 2.53 -11.81 4.02
C SER A 315 3.27 -13.08 3.55
N PRO A 316 2.55 -14.21 3.40
CA PRO A 316 3.15 -15.40 2.80
C PRO A 316 3.64 -15.10 1.37
N GLY A 317 4.76 -15.72 0.96
CA GLY A 317 5.40 -15.43 -0.34
C GLY A 317 4.51 -15.59 -1.57
N PHE A 318 3.43 -16.38 -1.49
CA PHE A 318 2.42 -16.46 -2.56
C PHE A 318 1.77 -15.10 -2.87
N TYR A 319 1.55 -14.28 -1.86
CA TYR A 319 0.87 -12.98 -2.00
C TYR A 319 1.80 -11.87 -2.49
N TRP A 320 3.09 -12.14 -2.64
CA TRP A 320 4.05 -11.22 -3.25
C TRP A 320 3.79 -11.00 -4.74
N LEU A 321 2.90 -11.80 -5.37
CA LEU A 321 2.32 -11.47 -6.67
C LEU A 321 1.73 -10.04 -6.68
N GLY A 322 1.38 -9.50 -5.50
CA GLY A 322 0.94 -8.14 -5.31
C GLY A 322 1.83 -7.03 -5.89
N TYR A 323 3.13 -7.27 -6.07
CA TYR A 323 4.05 -6.32 -6.71
C TYR A 323 3.68 -5.98 -8.16
N VAL A 324 2.89 -6.82 -8.83
CA VAL A 324 2.44 -6.58 -10.22
C VAL A 324 1.14 -5.77 -10.26
N PHE A 325 0.53 -5.42 -9.13
CA PHE A 325 -0.73 -4.69 -9.16
C PHE A 325 -0.50 -3.17 -9.10
N PRO A 326 -1.22 -2.39 -9.95
CA PRO A 326 -1.06 -0.93 -10.01
C PRO A 326 -1.23 -0.21 -8.68
N ALA A 327 -2.12 -0.69 -7.81
CA ALA A 327 -2.35 -0.08 -6.50
C ALA A 327 -1.15 -0.17 -5.56
N HIS A 328 -0.36 -1.25 -5.60
CA HIS A 328 0.87 -1.36 -4.81
C HIS A 328 1.87 -0.30 -5.26
N GLU A 329 2.14 -0.23 -6.56
CA GLU A 329 3.11 0.72 -7.10
C GLU A 329 2.64 2.17 -6.97
N LEU A 330 1.32 2.44 -7.05
CA LEU A 330 0.75 3.74 -6.71
C LEU A 330 1.07 4.11 -5.26
N TYR A 331 0.83 3.19 -4.32
CA TYR A 331 1.05 3.43 -2.91
C TYR A 331 2.52 3.74 -2.61
N GLU A 332 3.46 2.99 -3.20
CA GLU A 332 4.90 3.22 -3.05
C GLU A 332 5.34 4.59 -3.60
N ILE A 333 4.80 5.01 -4.75
CA ILE A 333 5.04 6.34 -5.33
C ILE A 333 4.47 7.44 -4.44
N LEU A 334 3.23 7.29 -3.97
CA LEU A 334 2.59 8.25 -3.09
C LEU A 334 3.35 8.39 -1.77
N LEU A 335 3.77 7.29 -1.16
CA LEU A 335 4.64 7.31 0.02
C LEU A 335 5.94 8.06 -0.26
N GLN A 336 6.57 7.84 -1.41
CA GLN A 336 7.79 8.54 -1.75
C GLN A 336 7.59 10.05 -1.91
N ILE A 337 6.47 10.47 -2.52
CA ILE A 337 6.13 11.89 -2.65
C ILE A 337 5.85 12.49 -1.27
N TRP A 338 5.01 11.85 -0.47
CA TRP A 338 4.56 12.35 0.84
C TRP A 338 5.66 12.36 1.90
N THR A 339 6.70 11.56 1.71
CA THR A 339 7.85 11.47 2.61
C THR A 339 9.10 12.17 2.09
N ASP A 340 8.99 13.03 1.08
CA ASP A 340 10.11 13.76 0.46
C ASP A 340 11.28 12.85 0.06
N GLY A 341 10.98 11.69 -0.52
CA GLY A 341 11.98 10.74 -1.02
C GLY A 341 12.40 9.66 -0.02
N CYS A 342 11.82 9.62 1.17
CA CYS A 342 12.15 8.67 2.23
C CYS A 342 11.57 7.24 2.01
N ASN A 343 11.38 6.87 0.74
CA ASN A 343 10.91 5.56 0.30
C ASN A 343 11.49 5.26 -1.10
N PRO A 344 12.68 4.63 -1.22
CA PRO A 344 13.43 4.56 -2.47
C PRO A 344 12.94 3.42 -3.38
N HIS A 345 11.63 3.35 -3.67
CA HIS A 345 11.05 2.32 -4.54
C HIS A 345 10.64 2.83 -5.93
N LEU A 346 10.83 4.13 -6.23
CA LEU A 346 10.53 4.71 -7.55
C LEU A 346 11.11 3.94 -8.73
N TYR A 347 12.36 3.48 -8.57
CA TYR A 347 13.12 2.83 -9.63
C TYR A 347 12.48 1.50 -10.06
N ARG A 348 11.67 0.89 -9.18
CA ARG A 348 10.90 -0.32 -9.45
C ARG A 348 9.47 0.03 -9.88
N ALA A 349 8.83 0.96 -9.16
CA ALA A 349 7.43 1.28 -9.35
C ALA A 349 7.10 1.89 -10.72
N LEU A 350 7.88 2.89 -11.16
CA LEU A 350 7.60 3.57 -12.43
C LEU A 350 7.80 2.66 -13.65
N PRO A 351 8.89 1.86 -13.76
CA PRO A 351 9.03 0.95 -14.89
C PRO A 351 7.93 -0.12 -14.97
N ILE A 352 7.46 -0.63 -13.83
CA ILE A 352 6.35 -1.59 -13.80
C ILE A 352 5.09 -0.93 -14.34
N LEU A 353 4.67 0.21 -13.78
CA LEU A 353 3.50 0.95 -14.25
C LEU A 353 3.61 1.35 -15.73
N TRP A 354 4.80 1.77 -16.19
CA TRP A 354 5.04 2.09 -17.59
C TRP A 354 4.89 0.87 -18.50
N SER A 355 5.44 -0.28 -18.10
CA SER A 355 5.32 -1.52 -18.86
C SER A 355 3.87 -1.99 -18.98
N GLU A 356 3.13 -1.92 -17.89
CA GLU A 356 1.69 -2.24 -17.87
C GLU A 356 0.89 -1.26 -18.71
N TRP A 357 1.25 0.03 -18.68
CA TRP A 357 0.60 1.06 -19.50
C TRP A 357 0.76 0.79 -20.99
N VAL A 358 1.96 0.43 -21.44
CA VAL A 358 2.22 0.07 -22.84
C VAL A 358 1.40 -1.17 -23.25
N VAL A 359 1.36 -2.20 -22.39
CA VAL A 359 0.58 -3.41 -22.65
C VAL A 359 -0.93 -3.11 -22.70
N ALA A 360 -1.44 -2.33 -21.74
CA ALA A 360 -2.85 -1.96 -21.66
C ALA A 360 -3.27 -1.11 -22.86
N LEU A 361 -2.40 -0.21 -23.33
CA LEU A 361 -2.63 0.57 -24.55
C LEU A 361 -2.75 -0.32 -25.78
N GLY A 362 -1.83 -1.30 -25.93
CA GLY A 362 -1.90 -2.31 -26.99
C GLY A 362 -3.20 -3.12 -26.95
N LEU A 363 -3.60 -3.58 -25.75
CA LEU A 363 -4.84 -4.33 -25.54
C LEU A 363 -6.10 -3.49 -25.83
N SER A 364 -6.13 -2.21 -25.46
CA SER A 364 -7.24 -1.30 -25.79
C SER A 364 -7.37 -1.11 -27.29
N PHE A 365 -6.27 -0.95 -28.03
CA PHE A 365 -6.32 -0.90 -29.51
C PHE A 365 -6.86 -2.19 -30.14
N LEU A 366 -6.47 -3.35 -29.62
CA LEU A 366 -7.02 -4.64 -30.06
C LEU A 366 -8.52 -4.75 -29.72
N GLY A 367 -8.92 -4.29 -28.54
CA GLY A 367 -10.32 -4.22 -28.13
C GLY A 367 -11.16 -3.35 -29.07
N MET A 368 -10.64 -2.19 -29.47
CA MET A 368 -11.30 -1.30 -30.43
C MET A 368 -11.41 -1.91 -31.83
N ARG A 369 -10.38 -2.61 -32.30
CA ARG A 369 -10.46 -3.39 -33.54
C ARG A 369 -11.54 -4.46 -33.48
N LYS A 370 -11.71 -5.13 -32.34
CA LYS A 370 -12.77 -6.14 -32.16
C LYS A 370 -14.16 -5.51 -32.20
N ARG A 371 -14.36 -4.34 -31.57
CA ARG A 371 -15.67 -3.65 -31.49
C ARG A 371 -16.13 -3.02 -32.81
N THR A 372 -15.19 -2.68 -33.69
CA THR A 372 -15.47 -2.06 -35.00
C THR A 372 -15.57 -3.07 -36.14
N LYS A 373 -15.30 -4.36 -35.89
CA LYS A 373 -15.58 -5.40 -36.88
C LYS A 373 -17.09 -5.47 -37.12
N PRO A 374 -17.55 -5.44 -38.38
CA PRO A 374 -18.97 -5.61 -38.68
C PRO A 374 -19.43 -6.98 -38.13
N ALA A 375 -20.55 -6.98 -37.41
CA ALA A 375 -21.20 -8.22 -37.02
C ALA A 375 -21.51 -9.01 -38.29
N VAL A 376 -20.96 -10.21 -38.44
CA VAL A 376 -21.34 -11.11 -39.53
C VAL A 376 -22.85 -11.35 -39.38
N PRO A 377 -23.68 -11.05 -40.39
CA PRO A 377 -25.12 -11.22 -40.26
C PRO A 377 -25.43 -12.69 -39.99
N VAL A 378 -26.06 -12.95 -38.84
CA VAL A 378 -26.51 -14.26 -38.35
C VAL A 378 -27.44 -14.98 -39.35
N GLN A 379 -27.95 -14.26 -40.36
CA GLN A 379 -28.81 -14.79 -41.42
C GLN A 379 -28.08 -15.64 -42.48
N ALA A 380 -26.76 -15.53 -42.64
CA ALA A 380 -26.05 -16.33 -43.64
C ALA A 380 -25.93 -17.82 -43.23
N THR A 381 -25.88 -18.11 -41.93
CA THR A 381 -25.78 -19.49 -41.42
C THR A 381 -27.11 -20.25 -41.39
N SER A 382 -28.25 -19.55 -41.42
CA SER A 382 -29.58 -20.19 -41.44
C SER A 382 -30.16 -20.38 -42.84
N GLN A 383 -29.59 -19.72 -43.86
CA GLN A 383 -29.94 -19.96 -45.26
C GLN A 383 -29.14 -21.14 -45.84
N THR A 384 -27.84 -21.25 -45.58
CA THR A 384 -27.06 -22.43 -46.01
C THR A 384 -27.55 -23.73 -45.38
N ALA A 385 -28.00 -23.71 -44.11
CA ALA A 385 -28.59 -24.88 -43.47
C ALA A 385 -29.98 -25.27 -44.01
N LYS A 386 -30.67 -24.37 -44.73
CA LYS A 386 -31.94 -24.68 -45.41
C LYS A 386 -31.76 -25.09 -46.86
N GLU A 387 -30.70 -24.63 -47.53
CA GLU A 387 -30.35 -25.05 -48.89
C GLU A 387 -29.72 -26.45 -48.93
N ASP A 388 -29.03 -26.90 -47.88
CA ASP A 388 -28.52 -28.27 -47.77
C ASP A 388 -29.59 -29.32 -47.36
N MET A 389 -30.84 -28.89 -47.15
CA MET A 389 -31.99 -29.74 -46.77
C MET A 389 -33.15 -29.73 -47.79
N ALA A 390 -32.97 -29.08 -48.95
CA ALA A 390 -33.89 -29.10 -50.09
C ALA A 390 -33.23 -29.81 -51.27
#